data_AF-A0A090WDB6-F1
#
_entry.id   AF-A0A090WDB6-F1
#
_cell.length_a   1.000
_cell.length_b   1.000
_cell.length_c   1.000
_cell.angle_alpha   90.00
_cell.angle_beta   90.00
_cell.angle_gamma   90.00
#
_symmetry.space_group_name_H-M   'P 1'
#
loop_
_entity.id
_entity.type
_entity.pdbx_description
1 polymer ?
#
loop_
_entity_poly.entity_id
_entity_poly.type
_entity_poly.pdbx_seq_one_letter_code
_entity_poly.pdbx_strand_id
1 'polypeptide(L)' 'MDNEVLIDAEKHYLSVGSFVNVTITEAEDFDLYGTPVE' A
#
# COMPACT_ATOMS: atom_id res chain seq x y z
N MET A 1 -5.77 15.90 -2.94
CA MET A 1 -5.66 14.88 -1.89
C MET A 1 -5.19 13.67 -2.64
N ASP A 2 -3.91 13.38 -2.50
CA ASP A 2 -3.30 12.25 -3.18
C ASP A 2 -3.86 10.96 -2.58
N ASN A 3 -4.14 9.98 -3.44
CA ASN A 3 -4.78 8.71 -3.09
C ASN A 3 -3.83 7.53 -3.35
N GLU A 4 -2.54 7.81 -3.48
CA GLU A 4 -1.52 6.80 -3.78
C GLU A 4 -1.07 6.14 -2.49
N VAL A 5 -0.94 4.82 -2.52
CA VAL A 5 -0.48 4.01 -1.39
C VAL A 5 0.70 3.18 -1.85
N LEU A 6 1.85 3.41 -1.23
CA LEU A 6 3.10 2.73 -1.51
C LEU A 6 3.22 1.46 -0.66
N ILE A 7 3.59 0.36 -1.32
CA ILE A 7 3.74 -0.96 -0.70
C ILE A 7 5.09 -1.53 -1.11
N ASP A 8 5.82 -2.09 -0.14
CA ASP A 8 7.14 -2.67 -0.34
C ASP A 8 7.05 -4.00 -1.13
N ALA A 9 7.51 -3.96 -2.39
CA ALA A 9 7.47 -5.09 -3.31
C ALA A 9 8.52 -6.18 -3.00
N GLU A 10 9.53 -5.90 -2.17
CA GLU A 10 10.47 -6.94 -1.72
C GLU A 10 9.83 -7.88 -0.70
N LYS A 11 8.86 -7.37 0.07
CA LYS A 11 8.18 -8.11 1.14
C LYS A 11 6.86 -8.73 0.70
N HIS A 12 6.16 -8.08 -0.22
CA HIS A 12 4.81 -8.47 -0.61
C HIS A 12 4.66 -8.52 -2.13
N TYR A 13 4.16 -9.65 -2.64
CA TYR A 13 3.75 -9.77 -4.04
C TYR A 13 2.27 -9.45 -4.18
N LEU A 14 1.94 -8.48 -5.04
CA LEU A 14 0.56 -8.13 -5.38
C LEU A 14 0.25 -8.57 -6.80
N SER A 15 -0.85 -9.31 -6.95
CA SER A 15 -1.32 -9.74 -8.27
C SER A 15 -1.93 -8.55 -9.01
N VAL A 16 -1.41 -8.27 -10.21
CA VAL A 16 -1.89 -7.17 -11.04
C VAL A 16 -3.38 -7.34 -11.34
N GLY A 17 -4.14 -6.26 -11.17
CA GLY A 17 -5.59 -6.26 -11.42
C GLY A 17 -6.44 -6.90 -10.32
N SER A 18 -5.83 -7.28 -9.19
CA SER A 18 -6.56 -7.75 -8.01
C SER A 18 -6.78 -6.61 -7.02
N PHE A 19 -7.92 -6.62 -6.32
CA PHE A 19 -8.13 -5.76 -5.17
C PHE A 19 -7.51 -6.40 -3.94
N VAL A 20 -6.83 -5.59 -3.13
CA VAL A 20 -6.21 -6.03 -1.87
C VAL A 20 -6.56 -5.03 -0.77
N ASN A 21 -6.82 -5.54 0.44
CA ASN A 21 -6.95 -4.69 1.60
C ASN A 21 -5.56 -4.28 2.08
N VAL A 22 -5.38 -3.00 2.41
CA VAL A 22 -4.11 -2.46 2.86
C VAL A 22 -4.34 -1.72 4.17
N THR A 23 -3.54 -2.05 5.17
CA THR A 23 -3.48 -1.25 6.41
C THR A 23 -2.43 -0.17 6.23
N ILE A 24 -2.83 1.09 6.40
CA ILE A 24 -1.90 2.22 6.36
C ILE A 24 -1.09 2.22 7.66
N THR A 25 0.22 2.20 7.52
CA THR A 25 1.17 2.19 8.64
C THR A 25 1.81 3.56 8.87
N GLU A 26 1.91 4.37 7.82
CA GLU A 26 2.54 5.68 7.87
C GLU A 26 1.92 6.64 6.83
N ALA A 27 1.91 7.92 7.17
CA ALA A 27 1.42 9.00 6.32
C ALA A 27 2.44 10.14 6.36
N GLU A 28 3.04 10.43 5.20
CA GLU A 28 3.91 11.59 4.98
C GLU A 28 3.08 12.75 4.41
N ASP A 29 3.73 13.88 4.11
CA ASP A 29 3.03 15.09 3.64
C ASP A 29 2.25 14.89 2.32
N PHE A 30 2.63 13.88 1.52
CA PHE A 30 2.04 13.60 0.20
C PHE A 30 1.72 12.12 -0.03
N ASP A 31 2.45 11.20 0.61
CA ASP A 31 2.36 9.77 0.36
C ASP A 31 1.82 8.99 1.56
N LEU A 32 1.13 7.88 1.29
CA LEU A 32 0.74 6.90 2.30
C LEU A 32 1.53 5.60 2.09
N TYR A 33 1.99 5.00 3.18
CA TYR A 33 2.63 3.68 3.16
C TYR A 33 1.76 2.68 3.89
N GLY A 34 1.72 1.45 3.38
CA GLY A 34 0.92 0.41 3.99
C GLY A 34 1.38 -1.00 3.68
N THR A 35 0.80 -1.94 4.42
CA THR A 35 1.03 -3.36 4.26
C THR A 35 -0.27 -4.08 3.91
N PRO A 36 -0.24 -5.06 2.98
CA PRO A 36 -1.40 -5.88 2.66
C PRO A 36 -1.88 -6.66 3.89
N VAL A 37 -3.20 -6.76 4.04
CA VAL A 37 -3.83 -7.60 5.08
C VAL A 37 -4.04 -9.01 4.50
N GLU A 38 -3.62 -10.04 5.22
CA GLU A 38 -3.91 -11.46 4.88
C GLU A 38 -5.38 -11.83 5.07
#